data_AF-A0A853IHW8-F1
#
_entry.id   AF-A0A853IHW8-F1
#
_cell.length_a   1.000
_cell.length_b   1.000
_cell.length_c   1.000
_cell.angle_alpha   90.00
_cell.angle_beta   90.00
_cell.angle_gamma   90.00
#
_symmetry.space_group_name_H-M   'P 1'
#
loop_
_entity.id
_entity.type
_entity.pdbx_description
1 polymer ?
#
loop_
_entity_poly.entity_id
_entity_poly.type
_entity_poly.pdbx_seq_one_letter_code
_entity_poly.pdbx_strand_id
1 'polypeptide(L)'
;MDLPLTRHPKTKLQLLFAYTGASLSVTLSIALSVLLFWSISENNYYSALFAGLALAFELAKFMALPEIARRKQRKDWMGALSATLLFVTLATASILGSIGGLQSDTQRVQANIAEQEQKRVSLIEQRQLLLDEIAENQKAIDKYISLNRIKNFAQPLQEKNKGLRQQVTELQDKVNTVGVAHETPMTALLGAIATAVGEDKATVQVYVFILLAVLLDLVASFFIELIREENQFKASFVKKKPQVTKVAKVEEGGTPPKPRKPKVKKSVTLEKPKPTPPKLEIVKSEKSGTPAFTPWRFNLFAV
;
A
#
# COMPACT_ATOMS: atom_id res chain seq x y z
N MET A 1 27.66 -3.30 42.71
CA MET A 1 26.86 -2.06 42.85
C MET A 1 26.14 -1.87 41.55
N ASP A 2 24.89 -2.33 41.46
CA ASP A 2 24.09 -2.20 40.25
C ASP A 2 23.34 -0.88 40.34
N LEU A 3 23.86 0.15 39.66
CA LEU A 3 23.11 1.40 39.47
C LEU A 3 21.82 1.04 38.72
N PRO A 4 20.62 1.34 39.27
CA PRO A 4 19.39 1.03 38.57
C PRO A 4 19.36 1.85 37.27
N LEU A 5 19.46 1.17 36.12
CA LEU A 5 19.26 1.82 34.82
C LEU A 5 17.82 2.34 34.74
N THR A 6 17.61 3.60 35.10
CA THR A 6 16.33 4.29 34.90
C THR A 6 16.22 4.71 33.44
N ARG A 7 15.33 4.05 32.68
CA ARG A 7 14.98 4.47 31.31
C ARG A 7 14.40 5.89 31.34
N HIS A 8 14.90 6.77 30.47
CA HIS A 8 14.38 8.12 30.26
C HIS A 8 13.64 8.23 28.91
N PRO A 9 12.69 9.17 28.77
CA PRO A 9 11.97 9.34 27.52
C PRO A 9 12.92 9.80 26.41
N LYS A 10 12.78 9.20 25.24
CA LYS A 10 13.58 9.51 24.06
C LYS A 10 13.36 10.95 23.61
N THR A 11 14.44 11.60 23.22
CA THR A 11 14.40 12.97 22.68
C THR A 11 13.71 12.99 21.31
N LYS A 12 13.30 14.18 20.84
CA LYS A 12 12.67 14.32 19.52
C LYS A 12 13.59 13.84 18.39
N LEU A 13 14.90 14.10 18.50
CA LEU A 13 15.91 13.65 17.53
C LEU A 13 16.02 12.12 17.47
N GLN A 14 15.98 11.44 18.62
CA GLN A 14 15.99 9.97 18.67
C GLN A 14 14.73 9.33 18.08
N LEU A 15 13.60 10.05 18.10
CA LEU A 15 12.34 9.60 17.51
C LEU A 15 12.19 9.99 16.04
N LEU A 16 13.03 10.88 15.50
CA LEU A 16 12.92 11.37 14.13
C LEU A 16 12.95 10.21 13.11
N PHE A 17 13.88 9.28 13.29
CA PHE A 17 13.99 8.08 12.44
C PHE A 17 12.75 7.19 12.52
N ALA A 18 12.11 7.11 13.70
CA ALA A 18 10.89 6.34 13.85
C ALA A 18 9.69 7.01 13.16
N TYR A 19 9.55 8.33 13.30
CA TYR A 19 8.48 9.09 12.63
C TYR A 19 8.65 9.10 11.12
N THR A 20 9.87 9.33 10.63
CA THR A 20 10.18 9.28 9.20
C THR A 20 9.96 7.88 8.66
N GLY A 21 10.48 6.85 9.33
CA GLY A 21 10.24 5.45 8.99
C GLY A 21 8.76 5.09 8.91
N ALA A 22 7.98 5.40 9.96
CA ALA A 22 6.53 5.18 9.97
C ALA A 22 5.82 5.92 8.84
N SER A 23 6.14 7.20 8.63
CA SER A 23 5.49 8.00 7.60
C SER A 23 5.79 7.44 6.21
N LEU A 24 7.04 7.06 5.93
CA LEU A 24 7.47 6.55 4.64
C LEU A 24 6.83 5.19 4.37
N SER A 25 6.90 4.26 5.33
CA SER A 25 6.35 2.91 5.16
C SER A 25 4.83 2.93 5.01
N VAL A 26 4.11 3.73 5.81
CA VAL A 26 2.66 3.85 5.72
C VAL A 26 2.26 4.53 4.41
N THR A 27 2.93 5.61 4.02
CA THR A 27 2.65 6.30 2.75
C THR A 27 2.89 5.38 1.57
N LEU A 28 3.99 4.64 1.57
CA LEU A 28 4.31 3.69 0.51
C LEU A 28 3.28 2.55 0.45
N SER A 29 2.82 2.04 1.61
CA SER A 29 1.79 1.01 1.68
C SER A 29 0.46 1.49 1.10
N ILE A 30 0.05 2.71 1.47
CA ILE A 30 -1.14 3.36 0.93
C ILE A 30 -0.99 3.59 -0.58
N ALA A 31 0.12 4.18 -1.01
CA ALA A 31 0.36 4.51 -2.41
C ALA A 31 0.34 3.26 -3.30
N LEU A 32 1.02 2.19 -2.87
CA LEU A 32 1.03 0.91 -3.58
C LEU A 32 -0.37 0.31 -3.68
N SER A 33 -1.11 0.26 -2.57
CA SER A 33 -2.47 -0.27 -2.57
C SER A 33 -3.42 0.54 -3.46
N VAL A 34 -3.31 1.87 -3.44
CA VAL A 34 -4.11 2.77 -4.28
C VAL A 34 -3.80 2.57 -5.76
N LEU A 35 -2.51 2.58 -6.14
CA LEU A 35 -2.07 2.40 -7.53
C LEU A 35 -2.52 1.05 -8.10
N LEU A 36 -2.42 0.02 -7.28
CA LEU A 36 -2.80 -1.34 -7.60
C LEU A 36 -4.32 -1.45 -7.81
N PHE A 37 -5.12 -0.91 -6.90
CA PHE A 37 -6.59 -1.00 -7.02
C PHE A 37 -7.10 -0.10 -8.17
N TRP A 38 -6.38 0.99 -8.45
CA TRP A 38 -6.61 1.80 -9.64
C TRP A 38 -6.35 1.02 -10.94
N SER A 39 -5.31 0.16 -10.96
CA SER A 39 -4.93 -0.64 -12.14
C SER A 39 -5.92 -1.76 -12.48
N ILE A 40 -6.75 -2.20 -11.53
CA ILE A 40 -7.72 -3.30 -11.73
C ILE A 40 -8.73 -3.02 -12.86
N SER A 41 -9.11 -1.76 -13.08
CA SER A 41 -10.14 -1.37 -14.03
C SER A 41 -9.59 -0.43 -15.09
N GLU A 42 -10.07 -0.57 -16.33
CA GLU A 42 -9.80 0.38 -17.41
C GLU A 42 -10.72 1.61 -17.37
N ASN A 43 -11.90 1.47 -16.74
CA ASN A 43 -12.83 2.57 -16.57
C ASN A 43 -12.42 3.42 -15.37
N ASN A 44 -12.07 4.69 -15.66
CA ASN A 44 -11.61 5.68 -14.70
C ASN A 44 -12.54 5.84 -13.48
N TYR A 45 -13.85 5.68 -13.66
CA TYR A 45 -14.83 5.77 -12.55
C TYR A 45 -14.65 4.61 -11.56
N TYR A 46 -14.60 3.37 -12.04
CA TYR A 46 -14.41 2.20 -11.18
C TYR A 46 -13.01 2.15 -10.58
N SER A 47 -11.98 2.57 -11.32
CA SER A 47 -10.61 2.69 -10.81
C SER A 47 -10.53 3.67 -9.63
N ALA A 48 -11.23 4.81 -9.71
CA ALA A 48 -11.30 5.76 -8.61
C ALA A 48 -12.04 5.21 -7.39
N LEU A 49 -13.14 4.47 -7.58
CA LEU A 49 -13.85 3.81 -6.49
C LEU A 49 -13.00 2.74 -5.80
N PHE A 50 -12.30 1.90 -6.57
CA PHE A 50 -11.40 0.89 -6.03
C PHE A 50 -10.20 1.52 -5.32
N ALA A 51 -9.62 2.59 -5.85
CA ALA A 51 -8.59 3.35 -5.15
C ALA A 51 -9.06 3.96 -3.83
N GLY A 52 -10.28 4.51 -3.79
CA GLY A 52 -10.90 4.99 -2.56
C GLY A 52 -11.10 3.88 -1.53
N LEU A 53 -11.52 2.69 -1.98
CA LEU A 53 -11.64 1.50 -1.14
C LEU A 53 -10.29 1.02 -0.61
N ALA A 54 -9.25 1.02 -1.45
CA ALA A 54 -7.88 0.68 -1.05
C ALA A 54 -7.34 1.61 0.03
N LEU A 55 -7.58 2.92 -0.13
CA LEU A 55 -7.24 3.90 0.89
C LEU A 55 -7.94 3.61 2.22
N ALA A 56 -9.24 3.29 2.19
CA ALA A 56 -10.00 2.93 3.38
C ALA A 56 -9.47 1.65 4.05
N PHE A 57 -9.13 0.62 3.27
CA PHE A 57 -8.56 -0.63 3.77
C PHE A 57 -7.19 -0.45 4.41
N GLU A 58 -6.30 0.33 3.79
CA GLU A 58 -4.98 0.61 4.36
C GLU A 58 -5.07 1.42 5.66
N LEU A 59 -5.96 2.42 5.71
CA LEU A 59 -6.21 3.15 6.96
C LEU A 59 -6.78 2.25 8.06
N ALA A 60 -7.74 1.37 7.73
CA ALA A 60 -8.30 0.42 8.66
C ALA A 60 -7.23 -0.57 9.18
N LYS A 61 -6.33 -1.03 8.30
CA LYS A 61 -5.21 -1.92 8.63
C LYS A 61 -4.31 -1.29 9.70
N PHE A 62 -3.87 -0.05 9.49
CA PHE A 62 -2.99 0.63 10.45
C PHE A 62 -3.71 1.08 11.73
N MET A 63 -5.03 1.29 11.69
CA MET A 63 -5.84 1.55 12.89
C MET A 63 -6.06 0.30 13.75
N ALA A 64 -6.04 -0.90 13.17
CA ALA A 64 -6.19 -2.14 13.90
C ALA A 64 -4.99 -2.41 14.85
N LEU A 65 -3.76 -2.11 14.42
CA LEU A 65 -2.53 -2.31 15.19
C LEU A 65 -2.55 -1.70 16.61
N PRO A 66 -2.76 -0.38 16.79
CA PRO A 66 -2.81 0.22 18.12
C PRO A 66 -4.00 -0.30 18.95
N GLU A 67 -5.09 -0.75 18.30
CA GLU A 67 -6.23 -1.32 19.01
C GLU A 67 -5.94 -2.73 19.53
N ILE A 68 -5.25 -3.58 18.77
CA ILE A 68 -4.74 -4.89 19.24
C ILE A 68 -3.91 -4.69 20.50
N ALA A 69 -2.98 -3.73 20.47
CA ALA A 69 -2.10 -3.46 21.61
C ALA A 69 -2.87 -2.95 22.85
N ARG A 70 -3.83 -2.04 22.67
CA ARG A 70 -4.69 -1.54 23.77
C ARG A 70 -5.52 -2.66 24.38
N ARG A 71 -6.11 -3.54 23.56
CA ARG A 71 -6.94 -4.67 24.03
C ARG A 71 -6.12 -5.70 24.78
N LYS A 72 -4.91 -6.00 24.30
CA LYS A 72 -3.95 -6.84 25.01
C LYS A 72 -3.58 -6.25 26.37
N GLN A 73 -3.37 -4.93 26.47
CA GLN A 73 -3.11 -4.25 27.74
C GLN A 73 -4.30 -4.34 28.72
N ARG A 74 -5.54 -4.31 28.22
CA ARG A 74 -6.76 -4.50 29.03
C ARG A 74 -7.07 -5.96 29.36
N LYS A 75 -6.25 -6.92 28.90
CA LYS A 75 -6.52 -8.38 28.97
C LYS A 75 -7.81 -8.81 28.25
N ASP A 76 -8.29 -8.00 27.32
CA ASP A 76 -9.41 -8.34 26.42
C ASP A 76 -8.87 -9.18 25.26
N TRP A 77 -8.72 -10.48 25.50
CA TRP A 77 -8.16 -11.42 24.53
C TRP A 77 -9.08 -11.66 23.32
N MET A 78 -10.40 -11.73 23.55
CA MET A 78 -11.38 -11.88 22.46
C MET A 78 -11.36 -10.67 21.54
N GLY A 79 -11.30 -9.45 22.10
CA GLY A 79 -11.18 -8.24 21.31
C GLY A 79 -9.82 -8.09 20.61
N ALA A 80 -8.74 -8.52 21.24
CA ALA A 80 -7.42 -8.53 20.60
C ALA A 80 -7.40 -9.51 19.41
N LEU A 81 -8.03 -10.68 19.56
CA LEU A 81 -8.15 -11.67 18.50
C LEU A 81 -8.96 -11.13 17.31
N SER A 82 -10.12 -10.51 17.55
CA SER A 82 -10.94 -9.96 16.46
C SER A 82 -10.25 -8.81 15.72
N ALA A 83 -9.54 -7.93 16.42
CA ALA A 83 -8.74 -6.88 15.79
C ALA A 83 -7.54 -7.46 15.01
N THR A 84 -6.93 -8.53 15.50
CA THR A 84 -5.86 -9.25 14.77
C THR A 84 -6.40 -9.90 13.50
N LEU A 85 -7.58 -10.52 13.57
CA LEU A 85 -8.23 -11.12 12.42
C LEU A 85 -8.56 -10.07 11.36
N LEU A 86 -9.07 -8.90 11.77
CA LEU A 86 -9.30 -7.77 10.86
C LEU A 86 -7.99 -7.34 10.17
N PHE A 87 -6.91 -7.17 10.93
CA PHE A 87 -5.60 -6.80 10.37
C PHE A 87 -5.12 -7.83 9.35
N VAL A 88 -5.17 -9.13 9.69
CA VAL A 88 -4.74 -10.21 8.80
C VAL A 88 -5.59 -10.27 7.54
N THR A 89 -6.92 -10.12 7.64
CA THR A 89 -7.80 -10.10 6.47
C THR A 89 -7.48 -8.93 5.55
N LEU A 90 -7.25 -7.74 6.09
CA LEU A 90 -6.89 -6.54 5.30
C LEU A 90 -5.50 -6.67 4.66
N ALA A 91 -4.52 -7.18 5.39
CA ALA A 91 -3.18 -7.45 4.85
C ALA A 91 -3.24 -8.50 3.72
N THR A 92 -4.02 -9.56 3.92
CA THR A 92 -4.22 -10.60 2.89
C THR A 92 -4.91 -10.03 1.65
N ALA A 93 -5.94 -9.18 1.83
CA ALA A 93 -6.61 -8.51 0.73
C ALA A 93 -5.67 -7.56 -0.05
N SER A 94 -4.78 -6.85 0.65
CA SER A 94 -3.76 -5.99 0.04
C SER A 94 -2.77 -6.81 -0.81
N ILE A 95 -2.30 -7.95 -0.28
CA ILE A 95 -1.43 -8.88 -0.99
C ILE A 95 -2.13 -9.49 -2.22
N LEU A 96 -3.38 -9.96 -2.06
CA LEU A 96 -4.16 -10.55 -3.16
C LEU A 96 -4.44 -9.54 -4.27
N GLY A 97 -4.80 -8.31 -3.89
CA GLY A 97 -4.92 -7.21 -4.83
C GLY A 97 -3.61 -7.03 -5.62
N SER A 98 -2.46 -7.10 -4.93
CA SER A 98 -1.15 -6.86 -5.55
C SER A 98 -0.85 -7.86 -6.64
N ILE A 99 -1.21 -9.12 -6.42
CA ILE A 99 -1.07 -10.17 -7.43
C ILE A 99 -1.96 -9.88 -8.65
N GLY A 100 -3.22 -9.49 -8.42
CA GLY A 100 -4.19 -9.24 -9.48
C GLY A 100 -3.85 -8.05 -10.37
N GLY A 101 -3.54 -6.88 -9.79
CA GLY A 101 -3.24 -5.66 -10.55
C GLY A 101 -1.91 -5.73 -11.33
N LEU A 102 -0.95 -6.52 -10.85
CA LEU A 102 0.36 -6.62 -11.50
C LEU A 102 0.37 -7.60 -12.67
N GLN A 103 -0.43 -8.67 -12.63
CA GLN A 103 -0.59 -9.53 -13.80
C GLN A 103 -1.21 -8.77 -14.97
N SER A 104 -2.22 -7.92 -14.72
CA SER A 104 -2.83 -7.11 -15.77
C SER A 104 -1.85 -6.10 -16.37
N ASP A 105 -1.06 -5.38 -15.57
CA ASP A 105 -0.08 -4.42 -16.09
C ASP A 105 1.08 -5.10 -16.81
N THR A 106 1.58 -6.23 -16.29
CA THR A 106 2.67 -6.97 -16.92
C THR A 106 2.22 -7.54 -18.26
N GLN A 107 1.01 -8.11 -18.35
CA GLN A 107 0.44 -8.60 -19.60
C GLN A 107 0.21 -7.46 -20.60
N ARG A 108 -0.28 -6.30 -20.15
CA ARG A 108 -0.45 -5.11 -21.02
C ARG A 108 0.88 -4.61 -21.58
N VAL A 109 1.91 -4.53 -20.76
CA VAL A 109 3.25 -4.14 -21.20
C VAL A 109 3.80 -5.16 -22.20
N GLN A 110 3.70 -6.46 -21.91
CA GLN A 110 4.15 -7.51 -22.83
C GLN A 110 3.36 -7.51 -24.15
N ALA A 111 2.05 -7.32 -24.10
CA ALA A 111 1.21 -7.23 -25.30
C ALA A 111 1.60 -6.02 -26.16
N ASN A 112 1.86 -4.86 -25.55
CA ASN A 112 2.32 -3.68 -26.27
C ASN A 112 3.71 -3.88 -26.90
N ILE A 113 4.63 -4.54 -26.19
CA ILE A 113 5.96 -4.91 -26.72
C ILE A 113 5.78 -5.84 -27.92
N ALA A 114 4.97 -6.89 -27.78
CA ALA A 114 4.73 -7.87 -28.85
C ALA A 114 4.07 -7.22 -30.09
N GLU A 115 3.11 -6.32 -29.89
CA GLU A 115 2.47 -5.59 -30.99
C GLU A 115 3.47 -4.68 -31.72
N GLN A 116 4.34 -3.98 -30.99
CA GLN A 116 5.39 -3.15 -31.57
C GLN A 116 6.44 -3.97 -32.33
N GLU A 117 6.85 -5.11 -31.78
CA GLU A 117 7.76 -6.03 -32.45
C GLU A 117 7.14 -6.62 -33.72
N GLN A 118 5.87 -7.03 -33.68
CA GLN A 118 5.17 -7.56 -34.86
C GLN A 118 5.03 -6.51 -35.96
N LYS A 119 4.71 -5.25 -35.59
CA LYS A 119 4.73 -4.12 -36.53
C LYS A 119 6.13 -3.91 -37.12
N ARG A 120 7.18 -3.98 -36.33
CA ARG A 120 8.55 -3.84 -36.81
C ARG A 120 8.95 -4.98 -37.76
N VAL A 121 8.64 -6.23 -37.42
CA VAL A 121 8.92 -7.41 -38.25
C VAL A 121 8.20 -7.31 -39.59
N SER A 122 6.90 -6.99 -39.59
CA SER A 122 6.14 -6.83 -40.84
C SER A 122 6.68 -5.70 -41.74
N LEU A 123 7.14 -4.59 -41.17
CA LEU A 123 7.79 -3.51 -41.96
C LEU A 123 9.13 -3.97 -42.55
N ILE A 124 9.92 -4.75 -41.81
CA ILE A 124 11.18 -5.32 -42.29
C ILE A 124 10.93 -6.33 -43.42
N GLU A 125 9.90 -7.17 -43.28
CA GLU A 125 9.52 -8.15 -44.30
C GLU A 125 9.07 -7.46 -45.59
N GLN A 126 8.20 -6.44 -45.49
CA GLN A 126 7.79 -5.62 -46.64
C GLN A 126 8.99 -4.96 -47.34
N ARG A 127 9.95 -4.45 -46.55
CA ARG A 127 11.19 -3.88 -47.09
C ARG A 127 12.00 -4.93 -47.85
N GLN A 128 12.10 -6.15 -47.31
CA GLN A 128 12.86 -7.22 -47.95
C GLN A 128 12.23 -7.63 -49.29
N LEU A 129 10.90 -7.75 -49.35
CA LEU A 129 10.18 -8.04 -50.59
C LEU A 129 10.45 -6.99 -51.69
N LEU A 130 10.46 -5.70 -51.33
CA LEU A 130 10.79 -4.63 -52.29
C LEU A 130 12.25 -4.66 -52.74
N LEU A 131 13.19 -5.00 -51.83
CA LEU A 131 14.60 -5.15 -52.18
C LEU A 131 14.83 -6.33 -53.13
N ASP A 132 14.11 -7.43 -52.92
CA ASP A 132 14.16 -8.61 -53.80
C ASP A 132 13.59 -8.27 -55.19
N GLU A 133 12.48 -7.52 -55.26
CA GLU A 133 11.93 -7.03 -56.52
C GLU A 133 12.90 -6.07 -57.25
N ILE A 134 13.56 -5.16 -56.52
CA ILE A 134 14.60 -4.29 -57.09
C ILE A 134 15.75 -5.11 -57.68
N ALA A 135 16.20 -6.15 -56.96
CA ALA A 135 17.29 -7.02 -57.39
C ALA A 135 16.91 -7.84 -58.64
N GLU A 136 15.69 -8.36 -58.70
CA GLU A 136 15.16 -9.06 -59.87
C GLU A 136 15.04 -8.11 -61.07
N ASN A 137 14.47 -6.92 -60.88
CA ASN A 137 14.39 -5.89 -61.91
C ASN A 137 15.78 -5.48 -62.40
N GLN A 138 16.78 -5.39 -61.50
CA GLN A 138 18.16 -5.06 -61.88
C GLN A 138 18.77 -6.14 -62.77
N LYS A 139 18.56 -7.43 -62.46
CA LYS A 139 18.99 -8.54 -63.33
C LYS A 139 18.36 -8.45 -64.72
N ALA A 140 17.08 -8.08 -64.79
CA ALA A 140 16.38 -7.88 -66.07
C ALA A 140 16.94 -6.67 -66.85
N ILE A 141 17.19 -5.55 -66.17
CA ILE A 141 17.83 -4.35 -66.75
C ILE A 141 19.18 -4.71 -67.36
N ASP A 142 20.05 -5.39 -66.62
CA ASP A 142 21.40 -5.76 -67.07
C ASP A 142 21.32 -6.66 -68.31
N LYS A 143 20.36 -7.59 -68.34
CA LYS A 143 20.08 -8.43 -69.51
C LYS A 143 19.60 -7.60 -70.71
N TYR A 144 18.69 -6.65 -70.55
CA TYR A 144 18.21 -5.80 -71.65
C TYR A 144 19.27 -4.83 -72.16
N ILE A 145 20.17 -4.36 -71.30
CA ILE A 145 21.35 -3.58 -71.68
C ILE A 145 22.28 -4.44 -72.54
N SER A 146 22.58 -5.69 -72.13
CA SER A 146 23.42 -6.60 -72.92
C SER A 146 22.86 -6.90 -74.33
N LEU A 147 21.55 -6.83 -74.49
CA LEU A 147 20.84 -7.02 -75.75
C LEU A 147 20.65 -5.73 -76.57
N ASN A 148 21.25 -4.60 -76.15
CA ASN A 148 21.08 -3.26 -76.75
C ASN A 148 19.61 -2.79 -76.84
N ARG A 149 18.73 -3.26 -75.95
CA ARG A 149 17.29 -2.92 -75.92
C ARG A 149 16.94 -1.92 -74.80
N ILE A 150 17.79 -0.92 -74.63
CA ILE A 150 17.79 -0.04 -73.46
C ILE A 150 16.51 0.80 -73.38
N LYS A 151 16.16 1.49 -74.47
CA LYS A 151 15.08 2.51 -74.47
C LYS A 151 13.68 1.91 -74.25
N ASN A 152 13.43 0.72 -74.80
CA ASN A 152 12.10 0.12 -74.78
C ASN A 152 11.84 -0.74 -73.54
N PHE A 153 12.88 -1.33 -72.92
CA PHE A 153 12.70 -2.31 -71.85
C PHE A 153 13.51 -1.98 -70.59
N ALA A 154 14.75 -1.49 -70.70
CA ALA A 154 15.56 -1.19 -69.51
C ALA A 154 15.15 0.12 -68.82
N GLN A 155 14.84 1.17 -69.59
CA GLN A 155 14.47 2.49 -69.06
C GLN A 155 13.20 2.47 -68.15
N PRO A 156 12.07 1.85 -68.53
CA PRO A 156 10.90 1.78 -67.64
C PRO A 156 11.16 0.96 -66.35
N LEU A 157 11.98 -0.10 -66.43
CA LEU A 157 12.42 -0.86 -65.25
C LEU A 157 13.31 -0.02 -64.31
N GLN A 158 14.17 0.85 -64.86
CA GLN A 158 14.99 1.76 -64.06
C GLN A 158 14.12 2.80 -63.32
N GLU A 159 13.10 3.36 -63.96
CA GLU A 159 12.15 4.27 -63.31
C GLU A 159 11.36 3.57 -62.21
N LYS A 160 10.89 2.33 -62.46
CA LYS A 160 10.23 1.50 -61.45
C LYS A 160 11.15 1.24 -60.25
N ASN A 161 12.42 0.88 -60.48
CA ASN A 161 13.41 0.69 -59.42
C ASN A 161 13.67 1.97 -58.61
N LYS A 162 13.65 3.14 -59.24
CA LYS A 162 13.76 4.42 -58.53
C LYS A 162 12.59 4.64 -57.56
N GLY A 163 11.37 4.33 -57.98
CA GLY A 163 10.17 4.38 -57.12
C GLY A 163 10.21 3.37 -55.98
N LEU A 164 10.59 2.11 -56.26
CA LEU A 164 10.75 1.08 -55.23
C LEU A 164 11.82 1.46 -54.19
N ARG A 165 12.92 2.08 -54.61
CA ARG A 165 13.95 2.59 -53.69
C ARG A 165 13.44 3.69 -52.77
N GLN A 166 12.53 4.56 -53.23
CA GLN A 166 11.90 5.55 -52.37
C GLN A 166 11.02 4.89 -51.30
N GLN A 167 10.22 3.88 -51.70
CA GLN A 167 9.40 3.12 -50.76
C GLN A 167 10.23 2.36 -49.72
N VAL A 168 11.38 1.80 -50.13
CA VAL A 168 12.35 1.17 -49.20
C VAL A 168 12.87 2.17 -48.17
N THR A 169 13.19 3.41 -48.59
CA THR A 169 13.62 4.47 -47.66
C THR A 169 12.50 4.85 -46.69
N GLU A 170 11.27 5.03 -47.19
CA GLU A 170 10.11 5.32 -46.34
C GLU A 170 9.83 4.21 -45.32
N LEU A 171 9.95 2.94 -45.74
CA LEU A 171 9.83 1.79 -44.84
C LEU A 171 10.96 1.76 -43.80
N GLN A 172 12.18 2.11 -44.19
CA GLN A 172 13.31 2.22 -43.25
C GLN A 172 13.07 3.32 -42.21
N ASP A 173 12.55 4.46 -42.63
CA ASP A 173 12.18 5.55 -41.71
C ASP A 173 11.07 5.09 -40.75
N LYS A 174 10.04 4.39 -41.26
CA LYS A 174 9.01 3.78 -40.41
C LYS A 174 9.61 2.80 -39.39
N VAL A 175 10.50 1.90 -39.81
CA VAL A 175 11.21 0.97 -38.91
C VAL A 175 12.02 1.71 -37.85
N ASN A 176 12.68 2.82 -38.22
CA ASN A 176 13.46 3.61 -37.28
C ASN A 176 12.58 4.37 -36.28
N THR A 177 11.35 4.74 -36.66
CA THR A 177 10.38 5.39 -35.76
C THR A 177 9.66 4.42 -34.83
N VAL A 178 9.48 3.16 -35.24
CA VAL A 178 8.99 2.08 -34.38
C VAL A 178 10.16 1.67 -33.47
N GLY A 179 10.31 2.38 -32.36
CA GLY A 179 11.39 2.18 -31.38
C GLY A 179 11.57 0.70 -31.00
N VAL A 180 12.80 0.33 -30.62
CA VAL A 180 13.06 -1.01 -30.09
C VAL A 180 12.34 -1.13 -28.75
N ALA A 181 11.37 -2.04 -28.68
CA ALA A 181 10.66 -2.32 -27.45
C ALA A 181 11.67 -2.86 -26.43
N HIS A 182 11.93 -2.11 -25.37
CA HIS A 182 12.85 -2.51 -24.31
C HIS A 182 12.08 -3.13 -23.16
N GLU A 183 12.51 -4.32 -22.74
CA GLU A 183 12.14 -4.82 -21.43
C GLU A 183 12.52 -3.79 -20.37
N THR A 184 11.59 -3.50 -19.46
CA THR A 184 11.92 -2.65 -18.31
C THR A 184 13.02 -3.29 -17.46
N PRO A 185 13.89 -2.50 -16.80
CA PRO A 185 14.90 -3.06 -15.87
C PRO A 185 14.29 -3.98 -14.81
N MET A 186 13.04 -3.71 -14.41
CA MET A 186 12.26 -4.53 -13.49
C MET A 186 11.95 -5.92 -14.07
N THR A 187 11.50 -6.00 -15.32
CA THR A 187 11.20 -7.28 -15.98
C THR A 187 12.47 -8.09 -16.23
N ALA A 188 13.59 -7.42 -16.53
CA ALA A 188 14.90 -8.08 -16.64
C ALA A 188 15.37 -8.65 -15.29
N LEU A 189 15.24 -7.88 -14.20
CA LEU A 189 15.59 -8.34 -12.86
C LEU A 189 14.74 -9.54 -12.41
N LEU A 190 13.42 -9.47 -12.62
CA LEU A 190 12.52 -10.59 -12.32
C LEU A 190 12.88 -11.84 -13.14
N GLY A 191 13.27 -11.67 -14.40
CA GLY A 191 13.78 -12.76 -15.23
C GLY A 191 15.08 -13.37 -14.71
N ALA A 192 16.01 -12.54 -14.22
CA ALA A 192 17.26 -13.02 -13.61
C ALA A 192 17.00 -13.82 -12.32
N ILE A 193 16.08 -13.35 -11.47
CA ILE A 193 15.68 -14.06 -10.25
C ILE A 193 14.97 -15.37 -10.60
N ALA A 194 14.07 -15.35 -11.58
CA ALA A 194 13.35 -16.55 -12.03
C ALA A 194 14.32 -17.62 -12.55
N THR A 195 15.31 -17.22 -13.34
CA THR A 195 16.38 -18.11 -13.82
C THR A 195 17.21 -18.69 -12.67
N ALA A 196 17.53 -17.89 -11.64
CA ALA A 196 18.31 -18.34 -10.49
C ALA A 196 17.54 -19.31 -9.58
N VAL A 197 16.22 -19.14 -9.46
CA VAL A 197 15.34 -19.97 -8.62
C VAL A 197 14.84 -21.22 -9.38
N GLY A 198 14.92 -21.23 -10.71
CA GLY A 198 14.43 -22.32 -11.55
C GLY A 198 12.90 -22.35 -11.67
N GLU A 199 12.26 -21.20 -11.50
CA GLU A 199 10.80 -21.03 -11.51
C GLU A 199 10.37 -20.08 -12.63
N ASP A 200 9.07 -20.08 -12.96
CA ASP A 200 8.53 -19.16 -13.97
C ASP A 200 8.59 -17.69 -13.50
N LYS A 201 8.79 -16.77 -14.46
CA LYS A 201 8.86 -15.33 -14.21
C LYS A 201 7.58 -14.79 -13.54
N ALA A 202 6.40 -15.30 -13.90
CA ALA A 202 5.15 -14.88 -13.27
C ALA A 202 5.05 -15.37 -11.81
N THR A 203 5.48 -16.60 -11.54
CA THR A 203 5.50 -17.17 -10.18
C THR A 203 6.46 -16.41 -9.27
N VAL A 204 7.68 -16.15 -9.75
CA VAL A 204 8.70 -15.39 -9.01
C VAL A 204 8.24 -13.95 -8.75
N GLN A 205 7.59 -13.33 -9.73
CA GLN A 205 6.98 -12.01 -9.55
C GLN A 205 6.00 -12.02 -8.37
N VAL A 206 5.07 -12.98 -8.34
CA VAL A 206 4.11 -13.12 -7.22
C VAL A 206 4.84 -13.23 -5.87
N TYR A 207 5.86 -14.08 -5.76
CA TYR A 207 6.62 -14.23 -4.51
C TYR A 207 7.33 -12.96 -4.07
N VAL A 208 7.99 -12.26 -4.99
CA VAL A 208 8.70 -11.00 -4.69
C VAL A 208 7.71 -9.95 -4.19
N PHE A 209 6.52 -9.85 -4.79
CA PHE A 209 5.51 -8.88 -4.37
C PHE A 209 4.85 -9.23 -3.04
N ILE A 210 4.55 -10.51 -2.79
CA ILE A 210 4.09 -10.97 -1.47
C ILE A 210 5.14 -10.62 -0.42
N LEU A 211 6.40 -10.94 -0.68
CA LEU A 211 7.51 -10.65 0.24
C LEU A 211 7.63 -9.16 0.52
N LEU A 212 7.57 -8.32 -0.52
CA LEU A 212 7.66 -6.87 -0.41
C LEU A 212 6.49 -6.29 0.38
N ALA A 213 5.25 -6.75 0.12
CA ALA A 213 4.06 -6.31 0.83
C ALA A 213 4.12 -6.68 2.32
N VAL A 214 4.50 -7.92 2.63
CA VAL A 214 4.68 -8.38 4.03
C VAL A 214 5.79 -7.60 4.72
N LEU A 215 6.93 -7.39 4.06
CA LEU A 215 8.05 -6.65 4.62
C LEU A 215 7.65 -5.19 4.92
N LEU A 216 6.90 -4.57 4.01
CA LEU A 216 6.41 -3.21 4.18
C LEU A 216 5.45 -3.09 5.38
N ASP A 217 4.54 -4.05 5.52
CA ASP A 217 3.61 -4.13 6.65
C ASP A 217 4.33 -4.36 7.98
N LEU A 218 5.37 -5.21 7.98
CA LEU A 218 6.21 -5.43 9.16
C LEU A 218 6.97 -4.17 9.57
N VAL A 219 7.59 -3.48 8.60
CA VAL A 219 8.32 -2.23 8.86
C VAL A 219 7.39 -1.13 9.38
N ALA A 220 6.22 -0.98 8.77
CA ALA A 220 5.21 -0.02 9.23
C ALA A 220 4.71 -0.36 10.65
N SER A 221 4.38 -1.62 10.89
CA SER A 221 3.95 -2.11 12.20
C SER A 221 5.01 -1.87 13.27
N PHE A 222 6.29 -2.15 12.95
CA PHE A 222 7.42 -1.93 13.84
C PHE A 222 7.55 -0.45 14.26
N PHE A 223 7.54 0.48 13.30
CA PHE A 223 7.69 1.90 13.62
C PHE A 223 6.47 2.48 14.34
N ILE A 224 5.26 2.08 13.95
CA ILE A 224 4.02 2.49 14.64
C ILE A 224 4.07 2.03 16.11
N GLU A 225 4.46 0.78 16.35
CA GLU A 225 4.55 0.21 17.69
C GLU A 225 5.64 0.90 18.53
N LEU A 226 6.80 1.19 17.93
CA LEU A 226 7.90 1.90 18.59
C LEU A 226 7.47 3.32 19.01
N ILE A 227 6.79 4.06 18.14
CA ILE A 227 6.24 5.38 18.45
C ILE A 227 5.17 5.28 19.55
N ARG A 228 4.30 4.27 19.47
CA ARG A 228 3.24 4.04 20.46
C ARG A 228 3.81 3.77 21.85
N GLU A 229 4.76 2.85 21.96
CA GLU A 229 5.39 2.49 23.23
C GLU A 229 6.07 3.71 23.86
N GLU A 230 6.81 4.49 23.07
CA GLU A 230 7.48 5.67 23.56
C GLU A 230 6.51 6.77 24.01
N ASN A 231 5.40 6.96 23.29
CA ASN A 231 4.34 7.91 23.70
C ASN A 231 3.65 7.46 24.99
N GLN A 232 3.39 6.16 25.16
CA GLN A 232 2.85 5.61 26.40
C GLN A 232 3.82 5.77 27.56
N PHE A 233 5.11 5.51 27.32
CA PHE A 233 6.17 5.70 28.31
C PHE A 233 6.23 7.16 28.76
N LYS A 234 6.27 8.12 27.83
CA LYS A 234 6.23 9.56 28.12
C LYS A 234 5.01 9.95 28.97
N ALA A 235 3.82 9.49 28.59
CA ALA A 235 2.61 9.75 29.34
C ALA A 235 2.67 9.20 30.77
N SER A 236 3.23 7.99 30.96
CA SER A 236 3.41 7.39 32.28
C SER A 236 4.50 8.07 33.11
N PHE A 237 5.59 8.53 32.49
CA PHE A 237 6.71 9.21 33.14
C PHE A 237 6.32 10.59 33.66
N VAL A 238 5.56 11.36 32.86
CA VAL A 238 5.00 12.66 33.29
C VAL A 238 4.06 12.49 34.48
N LYS A 239 3.22 11.45 34.49
CA LYS A 239 2.30 11.15 35.60
C LYS A 239 3.00 10.74 36.90
N LYS A 240 4.23 10.20 36.84
CA LYS A 240 5.02 9.81 38.02
C LYS A 240 5.86 10.94 38.64
N LYS A 241 6.24 11.97 37.85
CA LYS A 241 6.97 13.16 38.34
C LYS A 241 6.33 13.92 39.52
N PRO A 242 4.99 14.09 39.64
CA PRO A 242 4.42 14.88 40.74
C PRO A 242 4.47 14.22 42.13
N GLN A 243 4.92 12.97 42.27
CA GLN A 243 5.01 12.32 43.58
C GLN A 243 6.37 12.49 44.26
N VAL A 244 7.48 12.62 43.50
CA VAL A 244 8.83 12.75 44.09
C VAL A 244 9.04 14.14 44.69
N THR A 245 8.46 15.19 44.11
CA THR A 245 8.57 16.57 44.63
C THR A 245 7.76 16.80 45.91
N LYS A 246 6.70 16.02 46.17
CA LYS A 246 5.93 16.13 47.42
C LYS A 246 6.60 15.43 48.61
N VAL A 247 7.34 14.35 48.38
CA VAL A 247 8.07 13.66 49.46
C VAL A 247 9.32 14.45 49.85
N ALA A 248 10.05 15.01 48.89
CA ALA A 248 11.21 15.86 49.17
C ALA A 248 10.87 17.15 49.94
N LYS A 249 9.66 17.71 49.73
CA LYS A 249 9.22 18.92 50.46
C LYS A 249 8.68 18.64 51.87
N VAL A 250 8.47 17.36 52.24
CA VAL A 250 8.06 16.96 53.60
C VAL A 250 9.28 16.66 54.47
N GLU A 251 10.44 16.33 53.88
CA GLU A 251 11.66 16.03 54.64
C GLU A 251 12.60 17.23 54.90
N GLU A 252 12.48 18.35 54.19
CA GLU A 252 13.34 19.55 54.41
C GLU A 252 12.75 20.61 55.38
N GLY A 253 11.65 20.31 56.08
CA GLY A 253 10.97 21.26 56.97
C GLY A 253 11.07 20.91 58.46
N GLY A 254 12.28 20.65 58.97
CA GLY A 254 12.50 20.33 60.40
C GLY A 254 12.71 21.58 61.28
N THR A 255 11.80 21.86 62.20
CA THR A 255 12.08 22.53 63.50
C THR A 255 11.04 22.11 64.56
N PRO A 256 11.40 22.09 65.85
CA PRO A 256 11.03 21.03 66.82
C PRO A 256 9.68 21.25 67.56
N PRO A 257 9.10 20.21 68.22
CA PRO A 257 7.76 20.28 68.77
C PRO A 257 7.74 21.08 70.09
N LYS A 258 6.85 22.09 70.19
CA LYS A 258 6.54 22.78 71.45
C LYS A 258 5.33 22.13 72.16
N PRO A 259 5.30 22.17 73.51
CA PRO A 259 4.56 21.23 74.35
C PRO A 259 3.07 21.55 74.50
N ARG A 260 2.25 20.48 74.61
CA ARG A 260 0.81 20.52 74.89
C ARG A 260 0.50 21.11 76.28
N LYS A 261 -0.54 21.94 76.35
CA LYS A 261 -1.27 22.30 77.59
C LYS A 261 -2.78 21.99 77.46
N PRO A 262 -3.49 21.76 78.58
CA PRO A 262 -4.55 20.75 78.68
C PRO A 262 -5.97 21.27 78.36
N LYS A 263 -6.86 20.30 78.06
CA LYS A 263 -8.29 20.46 77.78
C LYS A 263 -9.06 21.06 78.96
N VAL A 264 -9.89 22.06 78.70
CA VAL A 264 -11.00 22.47 79.57
C VAL A 264 -12.32 22.07 78.90
N LYS A 265 -13.14 21.30 79.62
CA LYS A 265 -14.53 20.95 79.27
C LYS A 265 -15.50 21.93 79.92
N LYS A 266 -16.52 22.37 79.18
CA LYS A 266 -17.93 22.71 79.55
C LYS A 266 -18.54 23.39 78.30
N SER A 267 -19.77 23.18 77.86
CA SER A 267 -20.98 22.60 78.46
C SER A 267 -21.95 22.17 77.34
N VAL A 268 -22.81 21.20 77.68
CA VAL A 268 -23.91 20.59 76.90
C VAL A 268 -25.09 21.56 76.74
N THR A 269 -25.92 21.38 75.69
CA THR A 269 -27.41 21.56 75.57
C THR A 269 -27.73 21.83 74.07
N LEU A 270 -28.63 21.19 73.30
CA LEU A 270 -29.68 20.17 73.43
C LEU A 270 -29.93 19.57 72.00
N GLU A 271 -30.40 18.32 71.94
CA GLU A 271 -31.03 17.59 70.81
C GLU A 271 -32.13 18.42 70.07
N LYS A 272 -32.61 18.18 68.82
CA LYS A 272 -32.91 16.99 67.96
C LYS A 272 -33.49 17.53 66.60
N PRO A 273 -33.99 16.73 65.63
CA PRO A 273 -33.34 15.81 64.69
C PRO A 273 -33.63 16.13 63.19
N LYS A 274 -33.01 15.30 62.34
CA LYS A 274 -33.07 15.22 60.86
C LYS A 274 -34.42 14.72 60.31
N PRO A 275 -34.76 15.00 59.03
CA PRO A 275 -35.47 14.01 58.23
C PRO A 275 -34.71 13.61 56.96
N THR A 276 -34.72 12.30 56.73
CA THR A 276 -34.18 11.54 55.61
C THR A 276 -35.11 11.67 54.39
N PRO A 277 -34.61 11.75 53.14
CA PRO A 277 -35.47 11.69 51.96
C PRO A 277 -35.99 10.26 51.69
N PRO A 278 -37.25 10.09 51.25
CA PRO A 278 -37.88 8.78 51.07
C PRO A 278 -37.44 8.09 49.77
N LYS A 279 -37.55 6.75 49.77
CA LYS A 279 -37.21 5.86 48.65
C LYS A 279 -38.48 5.19 48.10
N LEU A 280 -38.67 5.35 46.79
CA LEU A 280 -39.38 4.51 45.79
C LEU A 280 -40.86 4.16 45.98
N GLU A 281 -41.66 4.48 44.97
CA GLU A 281 -42.71 3.59 44.48
C GLU A 281 -42.64 3.42 42.95
N ILE A 282 -42.84 2.18 42.54
CA ILE A 282 -42.91 1.66 41.18
C ILE A 282 -44.36 1.76 40.73
N VAL A 283 -44.65 2.35 39.57
CA VAL A 283 -45.89 2.09 38.83
C VAL A 283 -45.55 1.73 37.39
N LYS A 284 -46.12 0.61 36.96
CA LYS A 284 -45.95 -0.05 35.66
C LYS A 284 -47.14 0.30 34.76
N SER A 285 -46.85 0.34 33.45
CA SER A 285 -47.75 0.12 32.29
C SER A 285 -48.63 1.29 31.81
N GLU A 286 -48.37 1.77 30.60
CA GLU A 286 -49.26 1.47 29.46
C GLU A 286 -48.54 1.55 28.09
N LYS A 287 -49.03 0.74 27.14
CA LYS A 287 -48.51 0.43 25.80
C LYS A 287 -48.80 1.55 24.79
N SER A 288 -47.93 1.72 23.78
CA SER A 288 -48.36 1.84 22.37
C SER A 288 -47.16 1.83 21.39
N GLY A 289 -47.30 1.08 20.30
CA GLY A 289 -46.64 1.41 19.02
C GLY A 289 -45.32 0.71 18.66
N THR A 290 -45.36 -0.59 18.36
CA THR A 290 -44.38 -1.24 17.47
C THR A 290 -44.69 -0.92 16.00
N PRO A 291 -43.68 -0.66 15.15
CA PRO A 291 -43.70 -1.16 13.79
C PRO A 291 -42.72 -2.33 13.65
N ALA A 292 -43.21 -3.36 12.96
CA ALA A 292 -42.52 -4.62 12.69
C ALA A 292 -41.26 -4.40 11.84
N PHE A 293 -40.15 -5.01 12.28
CA PHE A 293 -38.93 -5.17 11.50
C PHE A 293 -39.08 -6.43 10.64
N THR A 294 -39.19 -6.28 9.33
CA THR A 294 -39.11 -7.39 8.37
C THR A 294 -37.63 -7.70 8.08
N PRO A 295 -37.18 -8.96 8.21
CA PRO A 295 -35.84 -9.33 7.75
C PRO A 295 -35.85 -9.49 6.23
N TRP A 296 -34.99 -8.73 5.55
CA TRP A 296 -34.67 -8.92 4.13
C TRP A 296 -34.10 -10.33 3.93
N ARG A 297 -34.81 -11.15 3.17
CA ARG A 297 -34.31 -12.42 2.63
C ARG A 297 -33.47 -12.09 1.39
N PHE A 298 -32.18 -12.39 1.45
CA PHE A 298 -31.34 -12.53 0.25
C PHE A 298 -31.75 -13.83 -0.45
N ASN A 299 -32.34 -13.72 -1.66
CA ASN A 299 -32.40 -14.84 -2.60
C ASN A 299 -31.07 -14.89 -3.36
N LEU A 300 -30.30 -15.94 -3.09
CA LEU A 300 -29.26 -16.43 -3.99
C LEU A 300 -29.93 -17.23 -5.13
N PHE A 301 -29.33 -17.13 -6.32
CA PHE A 301 -29.65 -17.80 -7.61
C PHE A 301 -30.75 -17.16 -8.47
N ALA A 302 -30.33 -16.50 -9.57
CA ALA A 302 -30.50 -17.03 -10.94
C ALA A 302 -29.96 -16.06 -12.00
N VAL A 303 -29.21 -16.66 -12.95
CA VAL A 303 -28.72 -16.18 -14.27
C VAL A 303 -27.54 -15.22 -14.28
#